data_AF-A0A089K9W9-F1
#
_entry.id   AF-A0A089K9W9-F1
#
_cell.length_a   1.000
_cell.length_b   1.000
_cell.length_c   1.000
_cell.angle_alpha   90.00
_cell.angle_beta   90.00
_cell.angle_gamma   90.00
#
_symmetry.space_group_name_H-M   'P 1'
#
loop_
_entity.id
_entity.type
_entity.pdbx_description
1 polymer ?
#
loop_
_entity_poly.entity_id
_entity_poly.type
_entity_poly.pdbx_seq_one_letter_code
_entity_poly.pdbx_strand_id
1 'polypeptide(L)'
;MKKIWITALLALLFTLNSPVSSAAPEYAKWGIVAVKAAQQKYNAEVIDYKHVGRTQIKPTLAEEKFKLWIRSKDGREFGIFVMVRFDPSDDQLQTILFSETDQWR
;
A
#
# COMPACT_ATOMS: atom_id res chain seq x y z
N MET A 1 -69.33 -6.68 -20.58
CA MET A 1 -68.70 -5.36 -20.80
C MET A 1 -67.93 -4.97 -19.55
N LYS A 2 -66.78 -4.28 -19.74
CA LYS A 2 -65.78 -3.79 -18.76
C LYS A 2 -64.62 -4.75 -18.45
N LYS A 3 -63.55 -4.55 -19.21
CA LYS A 3 -62.20 -5.10 -19.06
C LYS A 3 -61.52 -4.40 -17.87
N ILE A 4 -60.91 -5.13 -16.94
CA ILE A 4 -60.02 -4.54 -15.93
C ILE A 4 -58.63 -5.11 -16.17
N TRP A 5 -57.68 -4.20 -16.29
CA TRP A 5 -56.35 -4.39 -16.84
C TRP A 5 -55.41 -4.92 -15.77
N ILE A 6 -54.58 -5.89 -16.16
CA ILE A 6 -53.39 -6.31 -15.42
C ILE A 6 -52.42 -5.13 -15.43
N THR A 7 -52.07 -4.61 -14.27
CA THR A 7 -50.86 -3.80 -14.11
C THR A 7 -49.98 -4.49 -13.08
N ALA A 8 -49.04 -5.29 -13.60
CA ALA A 8 -47.94 -5.85 -12.84
C ALA A 8 -47.08 -4.70 -12.33
N LEU A 9 -47.06 -4.46 -11.01
CA LEU A 9 -46.07 -3.60 -10.39
C LEU A 9 -44.89 -4.47 -9.94
N LEU A 10 -44.11 -4.93 -10.92
CA LEU A 10 -42.79 -5.49 -10.67
C LEU A 10 -41.87 -4.29 -10.38
N ALA A 11 -41.78 -3.90 -9.10
CA ALA A 11 -40.82 -2.90 -8.66
C ALA A 11 -39.41 -3.47 -8.84
N LEU A 12 -38.86 -3.15 -10.01
CA LEU A 12 -37.49 -3.34 -10.43
C LEU A 12 -36.58 -2.62 -9.42
N LEU A 13 -36.12 -3.34 -8.39
CA LEU A 13 -35.01 -2.91 -7.56
C LEU A 13 -33.72 -3.02 -8.38
N PHE A 14 -33.52 -2.07 -9.29
CA PHE A 14 -32.23 -1.85 -9.93
C PHE A 14 -31.32 -1.23 -8.86
N THR A 15 -30.66 -2.08 -8.09
CA THR A 15 -29.59 -1.65 -7.18
C THR A 15 -28.52 -0.97 -8.03
N LEU A 16 -28.32 0.33 -7.80
CA LEU A 16 -27.23 1.11 -8.36
C LEU A 16 -25.91 0.54 -7.83
N ASN A 17 -25.32 -0.42 -8.55
CA ASN A 17 -23.92 -0.79 -8.36
C ASN A 17 -23.06 0.34 -8.93
N SER A 18 -22.82 1.38 -8.13
CA SER A 18 -21.72 2.31 -8.42
C SER A 18 -20.41 1.51 -8.36
N PRO A 19 -19.58 1.50 -9.42
CA PRO A 19 -18.24 0.96 -9.31
C PRO A 19 -17.48 1.83 -8.32
N VAL A 20 -17.26 1.32 -7.10
CA VAL A 20 -16.34 1.92 -6.14
C VAL A 20 -14.94 1.74 -6.72
N SER A 21 -14.50 2.72 -7.53
CA SER A 21 -13.10 2.82 -7.94
C SER A 21 -12.31 3.26 -6.72
N SER A 22 -11.96 2.33 -5.85
CA SER A 22 -11.05 2.58 -4.73
C SER A 22 -9.67 2.83 -5.32
N ALA A 23 -9.31 4.10 -5.52
CA ALA A 23 -7.93 4.47 -5.81
C ALA A 23 -7.01 3.83 -4.76
N ALA A 24 -5.84 3.36 -5.19
CA ALA A 24 -4.87 2.81 -4.26
C ALA A 24 -4.48 3.90 -3.23
N PRO A 25 -4.21 3.53 -1.97
CA PRO A 25 -3.74 4.50 -0.99
C PRO A 25 -2.46 5.20 -1.47
N GLU A 26 -2.29 6.48 -1.15
CA GLU A 26 -1.12 7.27 -1.62
C GLU A 26 0.22 6.65 -1.23
N TYR A 27 0.28 5.96 -0.08
CA TYR A 27 1.50 5.30 0.40
C TYR A 27 1.90 4.08 -0.44
N ALA A 28 0.98 3.50 -1.21
CA ALA A 28 1.17 2.21 -1.88
C ALA A 28 2.33 2.25 -2.89
N LYS A 29 2.52 3.37 -3.59
CA LYS A 29 3.65 3.56 -4.52
C LYS A 29 4.99 3.45 -3.79
N TRP A 30 5.09 3.98 -2.58
CA TRP A 30 6.29 3.96 -1.77
C TRP A 30 6.58 2.58 -1.19
N GLY A 31 5.54 1.77 -0.94
CA GLY A 31 5.70 0.36 -0.57
C GLY A 31 6.42 -0.44 -1.66
N ILE A 32 6.09 -0.21 -2.93
CA ILE A 32 6.77 -0.85 -4.08
C ILE A 32 8.25 -0.44 -4.12
N VAL A 33 8.55 0.84 -3.89
CA VAL A 33 9.92 1.35 -3.82
C VAL A 33 10.69 0.68 -2.69
N ALA A 34 10.09 0.59 -1.50
CA ALA A 34 10.70 -0.03 -0.32
C ALA A 34 11.06 -1.51 -0.57
N VAL A 35 10.12 -2.30 -1.12
CA VAL A 35 10.33 -3.72 -1.43
C VAL A 35 11.47 -3.90 -2.42
N LYS A 36 11.44 -3.18 -3.55
CA LYS A 36 12.48 -3.30 -4.58
C LYS A 36 13.87 -2.91 -4.05
N ALA A 37 13.94 -1.81 -3.30
CA ALA A 37 15.20 -1.34 -2.73
C ALA A 37 15.75 -2.32 -1.69
N ALA A 38 14.89 -2.95 -0.89
CA ALA A 38 15.28 -4.00 0.06
C ALA A 38 15.80 -5.26 -0.66
N GLN A 39 15.07 -5.76 -1.66
CA GLN A 39 15.48 -6.92 -2.46
C GLN A 39 16.86 -6.70 -3.08
N GLN A 40 17.11 -5.50 -3.62
CA GLN A 40 18.40 -5.13 -4.20
C GLN A 40 19.52 -5.03 -3.16
N LYS A 41 19.27 -4.32 -2.04
CA LYS A 41 20.29 -4.07 -1.02
C LYS A 41 20.72 -5.35 -0.30
N TYR A 42 19.76 -6.21 0.03
CA TYR A 42 19.99 -7.40 0.84
C TYR A 42 20.12 -8.68 0.01
N ASN A 43 19.86 -8.61 -1.30
CA ASN A 43 19.83 -9.79 -2.18
C ASN A 43 18.94 -10.90 -1.60
N ALA A 44 17.77 -10.48 -1.13
CA ALA A 44 16.85 -11.26 -0.30
C ALA A 44 15.42 -11.21 -0.85
N GLU A 45 14.62 -12.22 -0.53
CA GLU A 45 13.17 -12.22 -0.78
C GLU A 45 12.45 -11.47 0.34
N VAL A 46 11.34 -10.79 0.01
CA VAL A 46 10.46 -10.18 1.02
C VAL A 46 9.31 -11.14 1.28
N ILE A 47 9.23 -11.66 2.50
CA ILE A 47 8.22 -12.64 2.92
C ILE A 47 6.96 -11.94 3.42
N ASP A 48 7.13 -10.83 4.14
CA ASP A 48 6.02 -10.08 4.72
C ASP A 48 6.35 -8.58 4.72
N TYR A 49 5.29 -7.77 4.70
CA TYR A 49 5.33 -6.33 4.53
C TYR A 49 4.24 -5.67 5.39
N LYS A 50 4.62 -4.62 6.11
CA LYS A 50 3.71 -3.79 6.88
C LYS A 50 4.03 -2.31 6.68
N HIS A 51 3.01 -1.53 6.33
CA HIS A 51 3.10 -0.07 6.40
C HIS A 51 3.03 0.37 7.87
N VAL A 52 4.02 1.13 8.31
CA VAL A 52 4.10 1.64 9.70
C VAL A 52 3.40 2.99 9.78
N GLY A 53 3.60 3.86 8.79
CA GLY A 53 2.96 5.17 8.71
C GLY A 53 3.82 6.22 8.01
N ARG A 54 3.24 7.41 7.88
CA ARG A 54 3.88 8.61 7.33
C ARG A 54 4.32 9.54 8.45
N THR A 55 5.50 10.13 8.31
CA THR A 55 5.98 11.24 9.13
C THR A 55 6.31 12.43 8.23
N GLN A 56 5.73 13.60 8.51
CA GLN A 56 6.15 14.85 7.87
C GLN A 56 7.37 15.40 8.60
N ILE A 57 8.52 15.51 7.91
CA ILE A 57 9.77 16.02 8.51
C ILE A 57 9.85 17.55 8.34
N LYS A 58 9.56 18.05 7.13
CA LYS A 58 9.45 19.48 6.77
C LYS A 58 8.59 19.61 5.49
N PRO A 59 8.15 20.79 5.04
CA PRO A 59 7.22 20.90 3.91
C PRO A 59 7.64 20.15 2.64
N THR A 60 8.93 20.15 2.31
CA THR A 60 9.52 19.48 1.14
C THR A 60 10.12 18.10 1.46
N LEU A 61 9.71 17.47 2.57
CA LEU A 61 10.23 16.17 2.97
C LEU A 61 9.25 15.41 3.86
N ALA A 62 8.65 14.36 3.30
CA ALA A 62 7.89 13.36 4.01
C ALA A 62 8.65 12.04 4.02
N GLU A 63 8.36 11.19 5.01
CA GLU A 63 8.91 9.85 5.16
C GLU A 63 7.76 8.84 5.25
N GLU A 64 7.70 7.87 4.35
CA GLU A 64 6.89 6.66 4.53
C GLU A 64 7.77 5.57 5.13
N LYS A 65 7.35 5.02 6.27
CA LYS A 65 8.06 3.95 6.96
C LYS A 65 7.35 2.61 6.75
N PHE A 66 8.14 1.60 6.38
CA PHE A 66 7.71 0.23 6.19
C PHE A 66 8.53 -0.70 7.07
N LYS A 67 7.92 -1.81 7.50
CA LYS A 67 8.60 -2.94 8.13
C LYS A 67 8.48 -4.14 7.21
N LEU A 68 9.62 -4.70 6.81
CA LEU A 68 9.69 -5.88 5.94
C LEU A 68 10.29 -7.04 6.71
N TRP A 69 9.76 -8.24 6.50
CA TRP A 69 10.43 -9.48 6.89
C TRP A 69 11.08 -10.06 5.65
N ILE A 70 12.40 -10.27 5.68
CA ILE A 70 13.16 -10.72 4.52
C ILE A 70 13.87 -12.04 4.79
N ARG A 71 14.09 -12.81 3.73
CA ARG A 71 14.89 -14.04 3.73
C ARG A 71 16.06 -13.90 2.77
N SER A 72 17.27 -13.92 3.30
CA SER A 72 18.48 -13.93 2.47
C SER A 72 18.67 -15.28 1.78
N LYS A 73 19.54 -15.33 0.76
CA LYS A 73 19.79 -16.54 -0.04
C LYS A 73 20.33 -17.74 0.74
N ASP A 74 20.98 -17.49 1.88
CA ASP A 74 21.44 -18.50 2.83
C ASP A 74 20.34 -18.99 3.79
N GLY A 75 19.12 -18.46 3.67
CA GLY A 75 17.96 -18.87 4.45
C GLY A 75 17.77 -18.13 5.77
N ARG A 76 18.64 -17.16 6.12
CA ARG A 76 18.45 -16.33 7.32
C ARG A 76 17.27 -15.39 7.13
N GLU A 77 16.43 -15.31 8.15
CA GLU A 77 15.30 -14.38 8.20
C GLU A 77 15.53 -13.29 9.24
N PHE A 78 15.16 -12.05 8.89
CA PHE A 78 15.21 -10.92 9.80
C PHE A 78 14.33 -9.78 9.32
N GLY A 79 14.02 -8.87 10.23
CA GLY A 79 13.23 -7.68 9.96
C GLY A 79 14.11 -6.53 9.51
N ILE A 80 13.56 -5.68 8.65
CA ILE A 80 14.15 -4.38 8.33
C ILE A 80 13.08 -3.30 8.35
N PHE A 81 13.43 -2.14 8.86
CA PHE A 81 12.71 -0.91 8.57
C PHE A 81 13.27 -0.30 7.30
N VAL A 82 12.37 0.11 6.41
CA VAL A 82 12.68 0.88 5.22
C VAL A 82 11.97 2.21 5.30
N MET A 83 12.73 3.30 5.30
CA MET A 83 12.20 4.66 5.32
C MET A 83 12.42 5.30 3.97
N VAL A 84 11.33 5.56 3.25
CA VAL A 84 11.34 6.18 1.93
C VAL A 84 11.03 7.66 2.10
N ARG A 85 12.00 8.51 1.78
CA ARG A 85 11.87 9.96 1.89
C ARG A 85 11.69 10.60 0.52
N PHE A 86 10.72 11.48 0.42
CA PHE A 86 10.31 12.12 -0.84
C PHE A 86 9.80 13.54 -0.58
N ASP A 87 9.77 14.36 -1.63
CA ASP A 87 9.05 15.63 -1.59
C ASP A 87 7.55 15.36 -1.82
N PRO A 88 6.65 15.71 -0.87
CA PRO A 88 5.22 15.48 -1.04
C PRO A 88 4.55 16.43 -2.05
N SER A 89 5.28 17.45 -2.56
CA SER A 89 4.74 18.43 -3.51
C SER A 89 4.69 17.90 -4.94
N ASP A 90 5.64 17.04 -5.31
CA ASP A 90 5.80 16.50 -6.67
C ASP A 90 6.15 15.00 -6.71
N ASP A 91 6.13 14.33 -5.55
CA ASP A 91 6.51 12.92 -5.39
C ASP A 91 7.95 12.59 -5.81
N GLN A 92 8.86 13.56 -5.75
CA GLN A 92 10.26 13.31 -6.04
C GLN A 92 10.90 12.47 -4.91
N LEU A 93 11.36 11.26 -5.25
CA LEU A 93 12.15 10.43 -4.33
C LEU A 93 13.47 11.15 -3.99
N GLN A 94 13.75 11.32 -2.70
CA GLN A 94 14.98 11.94 -2.21
C GLN A 94 15.97 10.94 -1.64
N THR A 95 15.53 10.02 -0.78
CA THR A 95 16.43 9.00 -0.21
C THR A 95 15.69 7.78 0.32
N ILE A 96 16.41 6.67 0.49
CA ILE A 96 15.91 5.44 1.11
C ILE A 96 16.90 5.03 2.21
N LEU A 97 16.39 4.88 3.43
CA LEU A 97 17.17 4.48 4.60
C LEU A 97 16.73 3.09 5.07
N PHE A 98 17.66 2.36 5.67
CA PHE A 98 17.45 0.99 6.14
C PHE A 98 17.94 0.85 7.57
N SER A 99 17.21 0.07 8.37
CA SER A 99 17.65 -0.32 9.72
C SER A 99 17.20 -1.75 9.99
N GLU A 100 18.13 -2.64 10.31
CA GLU A 100 17.82 -4.02 10.70
C GLU A 100 17.11 -4.07 12.06
N THR A 101 16.29 -5.10 12.25
CA THR A 101 15.62 -5.39 13.51
C THR A 101 15.31 -6.89 13.62
N ASP A 102 15.54 -7.48 14.78
CA ASP A 102 15.22 -8.89 15.04
C ASP A 102 13.75 -9.09 15.46
N GLN A 103 12.99 -8.01 15.61
CA GLN A 103 11.61 -8.05 16.10
C GLN A 103 10.63 -7.91 14.95
N TRP A 104 9.74 -8.90 14.76
CA TRP A 104 8.65 -8.82 13.79
C TRP A 104 7.39 -8.09 14.29
N ARG A 105 6.99 -8.33 15.56
CA ARG A 105 5.79 -7.71 16.14
C ARG A 105 5.95 -6.21 16.38
#